data_AF-F5L3J9-F1
#
_entry.id   AF-F5L3J9-F1
#
_cell.length_a   1.000
_cell.length_b   1.000
_cell.length_c   1.000
_cell.angle_alpha   90.00
_cell.angle_beta   90.00
_cell.angle_gamma   90.00
#
_symmetry.space_group_name_H-M   'P 1'
#
loop_
_entity.id
_entity.type
_entity.pdbx_description
1 polymer ?
#
loop_
_entity_poly.entity_id
_entity_poly.type
_entity_poly.pdbx_seq_one_letter_code
_entity_poly.pdbx_strand_id
1 'polypeptide(L)'
;MLRTFRFWLTLGAVLVCLFNYFGFDRDNLLFFFVSIPAWVIEMYREVYTVNPLFVYALTIGFYFLLGYSIDRLLAKRNREQAA
;
A
#
# COMPACT_ATOMS: atom_id res chain seq x y z
N MET A 1 -4.05 5.55 -17.99
CA MET A 1 -3.83 5.45 -16.53
C MET A 1 -4.54 4.25 -15.89
N LEU A 2 -5.78 3.93 -16.26
CA LEU A 2 -6.60 2.83 -15.69
C LEU A 2 -6.11 1.39 -15.97
N ARG A 3 -5.02 1.17 -16.73
CA ARG A 3 -4.47 -0.17 -16.98
C ARG A 3 -3.19 -0.47 -16.19
N THR A 4 -2.76 0.48 -15.37
CA THR A 4 -1.45 0.47 -14.72
C THR A 4 -1.60 -0.09 -13.30
N PHE A 5 -0.80 -1.10 -12.93
CA PHE A 5 -0.90 -1.76 -11.62
C PHE A 5 -0.66 -0.76 -10.48
N ARG A 6 0.26 0.20 -10.68
CA ARG A 6 0.48 1.32 -9.76
C ARG A 6 -0.80 2.07 -9.40
N PHE A 7 -1.67 2.34 -10.37
CA PHE A 7 -2.90 3.11 -10.11
C PHE A 7 -3.84 2.32 -9.19
N TRP A 8 -4.14 1.06 -9.54
CA TRP A 8 -5.07 0.24 -8.78
C TRP A 8 -4.57 -0.12 -7.38
N LEU A 9 -3.28 -0.44 -7.24
CA LEU A 9 -2.70 -0.74 -5.92
C LEU A 9 -2.70 0.49 -5.02
N THR A 10 -2.32 1.67 -5.55
CA THR A 10 -2.35 2.92 -4.78
C THR A 10 -3.77 3.29 -4.37
N LEU A 11 -4.73 3.18 -5.31
CA LEU A 11 -6.13 3.45 -5.03
C LEU A 11 -6.70 2.51 -3.95
N GLY A 12 -6.40 1.21 -4.04
CA GLY A 12 -6.77 0.24 -3.01
C GLY A 12 -6.21 0.59 -1.64
N ALA A 13 -4.92 0.92 -1.56
CA ALA A 13 -4.29 1.35 -0.31
C ALA A 13 -4.94 2.60 0.28
N VAL A 14 -5.23 3.61 -0.55
CA VAL A 14 -5.94 4.83 -0.12
C VAL A 14 -7.33 4.50 0.41
N LEU A 15 -8.09 3.63 -0.27
CA LEU A 15 -9.42 3.23 0.18
C LEU A 15 -9.38 2.49 1.52
N VAL A 16 -8.42 1.59 1.74
CA VAL A 16 -8.26 0.91 3.04
C VAL A 16 -7.90 1.92 4.14
N CYS A 17 -6.99 2.87 3.87
CA CYS A 17 -6.64 3.92 4.83
C CYS A 17 -7.85 4.80 5.17
N LEU A 18 -8.67 5.18 4.18
CA LEU A 18 -9.88 5.97 4.40
C LEU A 18 -10.93 5.17 5.19
N PHE A 19 -11.14 3.90 4.84
CA PHE A 19 -12.05 3.01 5.55
C PHE A 19 -11.68 2.89 7.03
N ASN A 20 -10.38 2.76 7.31
CA ASN A 20 -9.83 2.74 8.66
C ASN A 20 -10.00 4.11 9.37
N TYR A 21 -9.66 5.22 8.69
CA TYR A 21 -9.78 6.58 9.23
C TYR A 21 -11.21 6.95 9.63
N PHE A 22 -12.23 6.51 8.87
CA PHE A 22 -13.64 6.72 9.22
C PHE A 22 -14.13 5.85 10.38
N GLY A 23 -13.30 4.96 10.92
CA GLY A 23 -13.66 4.07 12.03
C GLY A 23 -14.56 2.90 11.62
N PHE A 24 -14.67 2.60 10.32
CA PHE A 24 -15.38 1.41 9.86
C PHE A 24 -14.61 0.12 10.20
N ASP A 25 -13.30 0.22 10.39
CA ASP A 25 -12.41 -0.86 10.83
C ASP A 25 -12.10 -0.72 12.32
N ARG A 26 -13.09 -1.03 13.19
CA ARG A 26 -13.03 -0.77 14.66
C ARG A 26 -11.75 -1.27 15.33
N ASP A 27 -11.30 -2.46 14.94
CA ASP A 27 -10.15 -3.12 15.55
C ASP A 27 -8.88 -2.97 14.69
N ASN A 28 -8.93 -2.17 13.62
CA ASN A 28 -7.86 -1.98 12.64
C ASN A 28 -7.40 -3.27 11.95
N LEU A 29 -8.22 -4.33 11.97
CA LEU A 29 -7.84 -5.65 11.46
C LEU A 29 -7.57 -5.61 9.96
N LEU A 30 -8.48 -5.02 9.19
CA LEU A 30 -8.32 -4.95 7.74
C LEU A 30 -7.08 -4.12 7.37
N PHE A 31 -6.92 -2.96 8.00
CA PHE A 31 -5.75 -2.12 7.79
C PHE A 31 -4.46 -2.85 8.15
N PHE A 32 -4.43 -3.53 9.30
CA PHE A 32 -3.26 -4.27 9.76
C PHE A 32 -2.91 -5.38 8.77
N PHE A 33 -3.84 -6.21 8.31
CA PHE A 33 -3.54 -7.29 7.35
C PHE A 33 -3.05 -6.82 5.98
N VAL A 34 -3.41 -5.60 5.57
CA VAL A 34 -3.00 -5.03 4.28
C VAL A 34 -1.72 -4.20 4.41
N SER A 35 -1.48 -3.59 5.57
CA SER A 35 -0.32 -2.71 5.77
C SER A 35 0.93 -3.47 6.22
N ILE A 36 1.75 -3.87 5.26
CA ILE A 36 3.12 -4.36 5.53
C ILE A 36 3.92 -3.34 6.38
N PRO A 37 3.86 -2.02 6.12
CA PRO A 37 4.51 -1.04 7.00
C PRO A 37 4.02 -1.09 8.46
N ALA A 38 2.73 -1.37 8.70
CA ALA A 38 2.22 -1.54 10.06
C ALA A 38 2.82 -2.77 10.75
N TRP A 39 2.99 -3.89 10.04
CA TRP A 39 3.68 -5.07 10.58
C TRP A 39 5.11 -4.75 10.99
N VAL A 40 5.84 -4.06 10.12
CA VAL A 40 7.22 -3.67 10.40
C VAL A 40 7.28 -2.77 11.62
N ILE A 41 6.38 -1.78 11.74
CA ILE A 41 6.33 -0.90 12.91
C ILE A 41 6.07 -1.72 14.18
N GLU A 42 5.07 -2.60 14.16
CA GLU A 42 4.67 -3.44 15.31
C GLU A 42 5.82 -4.32 15.82
N MET A 43 6.76 -4.74 14.96
CA MET A 43 7.95 -5.50 15.36
C MET A 43 8.95 -4.68 16.21
N TYR A 44 8.91 -3.34 16.14
CA TYR A 44 9.86 -2.47 16.86
C TYR A 44 9.20 -1.56 17.89
N ARG A 45 7.92 -1.20 17.70
CA ARG A 45 7.11 -0.36 18.59
C ARG A 45 5.64 -0.71 18.45
N GLU A 46 4.89 -0.55 19.52
CA GLU A 46 3.43 -0.65 19.49
C GLU A 46 2.85 0.34 18.47
N VAL A 47 2.15 -0.18 17.46
CA VAL A 47 1.60 0.62 16.35
C VAL A 47 0.60 1.67 16.86
N TYR A 48 -0.10 1.38 17.95
CA TYR A 48 -1.05 2.29 18.60
C TYR A 48 -0.40 3.55 19.20
N THR A 49 0.92 3.52 19.40
CA THR A 49 1.68 4.67 19.92
C THR A 49 2.20 5.59 18.80
N VAL A 50 2.06 5.17 17.54
CA VAL A 50 2.53 5.89 16.36
C VAL A 50 1.39 6.70 15.75
N ASN A 51 1.70 7.87 15.18
CA ASN A 51 0.70 8.66 14.47
C ASN A 51 0.10 7.85 13.30
N PRO A 52 -1.23 7.60 13.28
CA PRO A 52 -1.85 6.78 12.25
C PRO A 52 -1.69 7.35 10.84
N LEU A 53 -1.67 8.69 10.69
CA LEU A 53 -1.44 9.34 9.39
C LEU A 53 -0.05 9.02 8.82
N PHE A 54 0.94 8.86 9.69
CA PHE A 54 2.28 8.45 9.27
C PHE A 54 2.27 7.02 8.74
N VAL A 55 1.58 6.10 9.42
CA VAL A 55 1.45 4.70 8.99
C VAL A 55 0.64 4.61 7.68
N TYR A 56 -0.40 5.43 7.51
CA TYR A 56 -1.16 5.52 6.25
C TYR A 56 -0.29 6.01 5.10
N ALA A 57 0.49 7.07 5.31
CA ALA A 57 1.40 7.58 4.29
C ALA A 57 2.43 6.52 3.85
N LEU A 58 2.99 5.78 4.82
CA LEU A 58 3.88 4.65 4.52
C LEU A 58 3.17 3.54 3.75
N THR A 59 1.95 3.20 4.14
CA THR A 59 1.13 2.17 3.47
C THR A 59 0.86 2.53 2.01
N ILE A 60 0.38 3.75 1.76
CA ILE A 60 0.10 4.26 0.41
C ILE A 60 1.40 4.30 -0.41
N GLY A 61 2.50 4.80 0.18
CA GLY A 61 3.80 4.84 -0.46
C GLY A 61 4.33 3.46 -0.84
N PHE A 62 4.17 2.47 0.05
CA PHE A 62 4.56 1.09 -0.19
C PHE A 62 3.83 0.50 -1.40
N TYR A 63 2.50 0.62 -1.45
CA TYR A 63 1.71 0.10 -2.57
C TYR A 63 1.97 0.85 -3.89
N PHE A 64 2.25 2.15 -3.82
CA PHE A 64 2.69 2.92 -4.98
C PHE A 64 4.01 2.38 -5.55
N LEU A 65 5.01 2.16 -4.69
CA LEU A 65 6.32 1.62 -5.10
C LEU A 65 6.21 0.19 -5.62
N LEU A 66 5.38 -0.64 -4.99
CA LEU A 66 5.11 -2.01 -5.44
C LEU A 66 4.52 -2.00 -6.84
N GLY A 67 3.45 -1.24 -7.06
CA GLY A 67 2.82 -1.16 -8.37
C GLY A 67 3.73 -0.53 -9.44
N TYR A 68 4.50 0.49 -9.08
CA TYR A 68 5.53 1.06 -9.98
C TYR A 68 6.57 0.01 -10.40
N SER A 69 7.02 -0.82 -9.46
CA SER A 69 7.97 -1.89 -9.73
C SER A 69 7.40 -2.94 -10.69
N ILE A 70 6.14 -3.36 -10.48
CA ILE A 70 5.43 -4.28 -11.37
C ILE A 70 5.32 -3.71 -12.78
N ASP A 71 4.86 -2.46 -12.91
CA ASP A 71 4.71 -1.81 -14.22
C ASP A 71 6.06 -1.69 -14.95
N ARG A 72 7.14 -1.38 -14.23
CA ARG A 72 8.50 -1.30 -14.79
C ARG A 72 8.99 -2.67 -15.29
N LEU A 73 8.74 -3.74 -14.54
CA LEU A 73 9.11 -5.11 -14.93
C LEU A 73 8.33 -5.57 -16.16
N LEU A 74 7.02 -5.29 -16.22
CA LEU A 74 6.19 -5.61 -17.38
C LEU A 74 6.64 -4.83 -18.63
N ALA A 75 6.94 -3.54 -18.48
CA ALA A 75 7.47 -2.73 -19.58
C ALA A 75 8.85 -3.19 -20.05
N LYS A 76 9.68 -3.75 -19.16
CA LYS A 76 10.95 -4.38 -19.55
C LYS A 76 10.70 -5.65 -20.36
N ARG A 77 9.86 -6.56 -19.84
CA ARG A 77 9.51 -7.83 -20.50
C ARG A 77 8.91 -7.64 -21.89
N ASN A 78 7.99 -6.68 -22.05
CA ASN A 78 7.35 -6.41 -23.34
C ASN A 78 8.36 -5.86 -24.38
N ARG A 79 9.42 -5.17 -23.94
CA ARG A 79 10.50 -4.71 -24.85
C ARG A 79 11.40 -5.85 -25.28
N GLU A 80 11.72 -6.77 -24.37
CA GLU A 80 12.53 -7.95 -24.68
C GLU A 80 11.83 -8.91 -25.66
N GLN A 81 10.50 -8.99 -25.64
CA GLN A 81 9.71 -9.80 -26.58
C GLN A 81 9.56 -9.18 -27.98
N ALA A 82 9.81 -7.88 -28.11
CA ALA A 82 9.68 -7.14 -29.37
C ALA A 82 11.00 -6.97 -30.12
N ALA A 83 12.11 -7.42 -29.53
CA ALA A 83 13.45 -7.44 -30.11
C ALA A 83 13.80 -8.85 -30.59
#